data_AF-X1JBI4-F1
#
_entry.id   AF-X1JBI4-F1
#
_cell.length_a   1.000
_cell.length_b   1.000
_cell.length_c   1.000
_cell.angle_alpha   90.00
_cell.angle_beta   90.00
_cell.angle_gamma   90.00
#
_symmetry.space_group_name_H-M   'P 1'
#
loop_
_entity.id
_entity.type
_entity.pdbx_description
1 polymer ?
#
loop_
_entity_poly.entity_id
_entity_poly.type
_entity_poly.pdbx_seq_one_letter_code
_entity_poly.pdbx_strand_id
1 'polypeptide(L)' 'ATPKKIIQAVAEFYDLKERDLLSSSRKKEIVKPRQVAMYLLREDLKSSYPFIGRKLGGKDHTTAIHSYGKLFFSL' A
#
# COMPACT_ATOMS: atom_id res chain seq x y z
N ALA A 1 -5.92 13.80 1.85
CA ALA A 1 -5.18 13.13 2.95
C ALA A 1 -3.67 13.19 2.68
N THR A 2 -2.79 12.82 3.63
CA THR A 2 -1.34 12.67 3.35
C THR A 2 -0.98 11.19 3.25
N PRO A 3 0.10 10.81 2.53
CA PRO A 3 0.50 9.41 2.42
C PRO A 3 0.71 8.73 3.77
N LYS A 4 1.27 9.45 4.74
CA LYS A 4 1.45 8.95 6.11
C LYS A 4 0.11 8.61 6.78
N LYS A 5 -0.90 9.47 6.66
CA LYS A 5 -2.23 9.22 7.23
C LYS A 5 -2.88 7.98 6.63
N ILE A 6 -2.73 7.73 5.32
CA ILE A 6 -3.26 6.52 4.68
C ILE A 6 -2.54 5.27 5.19
N ILE A 7 -1.21 5.28 5.25
CA ILE A 7 -0.43 4.13 5.74
C ILE A 7 -0.79 3.82 7.20
N GLN A 8 -0.89 4.86 8.04
CA GLN A 8 -1.28 4.72 9.43
C GLN A 8 -2.69 4.14 9.58
N ALA A 9 -3.68 4.70 8.86
CA ALA A 9 -5.06 4.24 8.93
C ALA A 9 -5.22 2.77 8.46
N VAL A 10 -4.50 2.38 7.40
CA VAL A 10 -4.50 0.97 6.94
C VAL A 10 -3.84 0.07 7.97
N ALA A 11 -2.71 0.50 8.57
CA ALA A 11 -2.04 -0.29 9.59
C ALA A 11 -2.97 -0.53 10.80
N GLU A 12 -3.61 0.54 11.29
CA GLU A 12 -4.56 0.49 12.41
C GLU A 12 -5.77 -0.40 12.11
N PHE A 13 -6.37 -0.26 10.92
CA PHE A 13 -7.52 -1.09 10.52
C PHE A 13 -7.22 -2.59 10.49
N TYR A 14 -5.98 -2.96 10.16
CA TYR A 14 -5.54 -4.36 10.07
C TYR A 14 -4.80 -4.85 11.32
N ASP A 15 -4.77 -4.07 12.41
CA ASP A 15 -4.01 -4.37 13.63
C ASP A 15 -2.52 -4.68 13.35
N LEU A 16 -1.91 -3.86 12.48
CA LEU A 16 -0.51 -3.92 12.10
C LEU A 16 0.22 -2.66 12.55
N LYS A 17 1.54 -2.74 12.67
CA LYS A 17 2.38 -1.55 12.81
C LYS A 17 2.68 -1.00 11.41
N GLU A 18 2.84 0.32 11.28
CA GLU A 18 3.24 0.94 10.00
C GLU A 18 4.49 0.27 9.39
N ARG A 19 5.47 -0.08 10.23
CA ARG A 19 6.69 -0.79 9.81
C ARG A 19 6.43 -2.14 9.13
N ASP A 20 5.33 -2.80 9.44
CA ASP A 20 4.98 -4.09 8.84
C ASP A 20 4.54 -3.88 7.39
N LEU A 21 3.78 -2.81 7.11
CA LEU A 21 3.43 -2.39 5.76
C LEU A 21 4.67 -1.97 4.95
N LEU A 22 5.67 -1.38 5.61
CA LEU A 22 6.95 -0.99 4.99
C LEU A 22 7.93 -2.17 4.83
N SER A 23 7.68 -3.30 5.47
CA SER A 23 8.63 -4.43 5.49
C SER A 23 8.77 -5.15 4.13
N SER A 24 9.79 -6.00 4.01
CA SER A 24 9.94 -6.95 2.90
C SER A 24 9.04 -8.19 3.02
N SER A 25 8.29 -8.33 4.12
CA SER A 25 7.47 -9.52 4.38
C SER A 25 6.45 -9.78 3.29
N ARG A 26 6.36 -11.06 2.90
CA ARG A 26 5.42 -11.59 1.92
C ARG A 26 4.27 -12.38 2.56
N LYS A 27 4.15 -12.38 3.90
CA LYS A 27 3.02 -13.00 4.59
C LYS A 27 1.70 -12.40 4.11
N LYS A 28 0.69 -13.23 3.87
CA LYS A 28 -0.61 -12.80 3.32
C LYS A 28 -1.27 -11.71 4.18
N GLU A 29 -1.16 -11.84 5.51
CA GLU A 29 -1.64 -10.88 6.50
C GLU A 29 -1.02 -9.49 6.38
N ILE A 30 0.17 -9.35 5.78
CA ILE A 30 0.85 -8.07 5.54
C ILE A 30 0.70 -7.61 4.09
N VAL A 31 0.77 -8.55 3.14
CA VAL A 31 0.66 -8.24 1.70
C VAL A 31 -0.70 -7.63 1.39
N LYS A 32 -1.80 -8.23 1.86
CA LYS A 32 -3.14 -7.72 1.54
C LYS A 32 -3.34 -6.28 2.06
N PRO A 33 -3.02 -5.93 3.32
CA PRO A 33 -3.05 -4.55 3.79
C PRO A 33 -2.15 -3.60 3.00
N ARG A 34 -0.92 -4.04 2.66
CA ARG A 34 -0.01 -3.22 1.83
C ARG A 34 -0.61 -2.92 0.45
N GLN A 35 -1.28 -3.89 -0.16
CA GLN A 35 -1.97 -3.70 -1.44
C GLN A 35 -3.07 -2.65 -1.30
N VAL A 36 -3.84 -2.69 -0.21
CA VAL A 36 -4.89 -1.68 0.09
C VAL A 36 -4.28 -0.29 0.23
N ALA A 37 -3.18 -0.15 0.97
CA ALA A 37 -2.47 1.12 1.06
C ALA A 37 -1.99 1.63 -0.32
N MET A 38 -1.48 0.76 -1.19
CA MET A 38 -1.07 1.13 -2.55
C MET A 38 -2.25 1.64 -3.39
N TYR A 39 -3.39 0.96 -3.29
CA TYR A 39 -4.61 1.36 -3.99
C TYR A 39 -5.12 2.72 -3.52
N LEU A 40 -5.25 2.94 -2.21
CA LEU A 40 -5.74 4.22 -1.66
C LEU A 40 -4.80 5.38 -1.97
N LEU A 41 -3.48 5.18 -1.94
CA LEU A 41 -2.52 6.20 -2.35
C LEU A 41 -2.68 6.59 -3.83
N ARG A 42 -3.07 5.63 -4.69
CA ARG A 42 -3.35 5.89 -6.10
C ARG A 42 -4.69 6.58 -6.30
N GLU A 43 -5.75 6.10 -5.63
CA GLU A 43 -7.10 6.61 -5.83
C GLU A 43 -7.34 7.96 -5.17
N ASP A 44 -6.99 8.12 -3.91
CA ASP A 44 -7.34 9.33 -3.15
C ASP A 44 -6.35 10.46 -3.40
N LEU A 45 -5.07 10.13 -3.59
CA LEU A 45 -3.99 11.12 -3.70
C LEU A 45 -3.42 11.25 -5.11
N LYS A 46 -3.91 10.46 -6.07
CA LYS A 46 -3.42 10.41 -7.46
C LYS A 46 -1.89 10.28 -7.56
N SER A 47 -1.28 9.64 -6.56
CA SER A 47 0.17 9.45 -6.49
C SER A 47 0.67 8.60 -7.66
N SER A 48 1.91 8.85 -8.11
CA SER A 48 2.54 8.04 -9.16
C SER A 48 2.98 6.68 -8.61
N TYR A 49 2.97 5.63 -9.44
CA TYR A 49 3.39 4.29 -9.02
C TYR A 49 4.82 4.23 -8.45
N PRO A 50 5.82 4.95 -9.02
CA PRO A 50 7.16 5.01 -8.42
C PRO A 50 7.15 5.66 -7.03
N PHE A 51 6.36 6.71 -6.82
CA PHE A 51 6.24 7.34 -5.51
C PHE A 51 5.60 6.41 -4.47
N ILE A 52 4.53 5.70 -4.86
CA ILE A 52 3.84 4.74 -4.01
C ILE A 52 4.80 3.62 -3.58
N GLY A 53 5.53 3.04 -4.53
CA GLY A 53 6.54 2.01 -4.26
C GLY A 53 7.60 2.48 -3.27
N ARG A 54 8.16 3.68 -3.49
CA ARG A 54 9.12 4.31 -2.58
C ARG A 54 8.54 4.49 -1.17
N LYS A 55 7.30 4.95 -1.05
CA LYS A 55 6.64 5.19 0.26
C LYS A 55 6.31 3.92 1.02
N LEU A 56 6.12 2.78 0.35
CA LEU A 56 5.80 1.50 1.00
C LEU A 56 7.01 0.57 1.14
N GLY A 57 8.15 1.15 1.55
CA GLY A 57 9.37 0.39 1.84
C GLY A 57 10.23 0.12 0.61
N GLY A 58 10.28 1.06 -0.33
CA GLY A 58 11.15 0.95 -1.51
C GLY A 58 10.74 -0.16 -2.49
N LYS A 59 9.44 -0.48 -2.59
CA LYS A 59 8.94 -1.45 -3.57
C LYS A 59 9.08 -0.92 -4.98
N ASP A 60 9.24 -1.84 -5.92
CA ASP A 60 9.24 -1.49 -7.33
C ASP A 60 7.87 -0.92 -7.76
N HIS A 61 7.89 0.04 -8.67
CA HIS A 61 6.69 0.68 -9.22
C HIS A 61 5.69 -0.33 -9.84
N THR A 62 6.19 -1.43 -10.44
CA THR A 62 5.35 -2.53 -10.96
C THR A 62 4.57 -3.24 -9.85
N THR A 63 5.11 -3.28 -8.61
CA THR A 63 4.38 -3.82 -7.45
C THR A 63 3.17 -2.96 -7.12
N ALA A 64 3.30 -1.63 -7.22
CA ALA A 64 2.18 -0.71 -7.01
C ALA A 64 1.13 -0.85 -8.12
N ILE A 65 1.54 -1.00 -9.38
CA ILE A 65 0.65 -1.27 -10.52
C ILE A 65 -0.13 -2.57 -10.32
N HIS A 66 0.58 -3.67 -9.99
CA HIS A 66 -0.03 -4.97 -9.74
C HIS A 66 -1.04 -4.91 -8.59
N SER A 67 -0.68 -4.23 -7.51
CA SER A 67 -1.54 -4.08 -6.32
C SER A 67 -2.80 -3.27 -6.62
N TYR A 68 -2.67 -2.19 -7.40
CA TYR A 68 -3.78 -1.38 -7.87
C TYR A 68 -4.75 -2.21 -8.72
N GLY A 69 -4.24 -2.88 -9.77
CA GLY A 69 -5.08 -3.71 -10.65
C GLY A 69 -5.79 -4.83 -9.90
N LYS A 70 -5.08 -5.51 -8.99
CA LYS A 70 -5.67 -6.60 -8.20
C LYS A 70 -6.85 -6.15 -7.34
N LEU A 71 -6.78 -4.95 -6.75
CA LEU A 71 -7.87 -4.42 -5.93
C LEU A 71 -8.99 -3.81 -6.78
N PHE A 72 -8.64 -3.13 -7.88
CA PHE A 72 -9.63 -2.55 -8.79
C PHE A 72 -10.55 -3.61 -9.41
N PHE A 73 -10.04 -4.78 -9.78
CA PHE A 73 -10.87 -5.88 -10.30
C PHE A 73 -11.57 -6.72 -9.22
N SER A 74 -11.22 -6.52 -7.94
CA SER A 74 -11.81 -7.24 -6.82
C SER A 74 -12.94 -6.46 -6.14
N LEU A 75 -13.21 -5.23 -6.59
CA LEU A 75 -14.30 -4.35 -6.17
C LEU A 75 -15.31 -4.24 -7.32
#